data_AF-A0A6J4WZP1-F1
#
_entry.id   AF-A0A6J4WZP1-F1
#
_cell.length_a   1.000
_cell.length_b   1.000
_cell.length_c   1.000
_cell.angle_alpha   90.00
_cell.angle_beta   90.00
_cell.angle_gamma   90.00
#
_symmetry.space_group_name_H-M   'P 1'
#
loop_
_entity.id
_entity.type
_entity.pdbx_description
1 polymer ?
#
loop_
_entity_poly.entity_id
_entity_poly.type
_entity_poly.pdbx_seq_one_letter_code
_entity_poly.pdbx_strand_id
1 'polypeptide(L)'
;MPDPKEVLAENLAETLRHLQRYIVTGFAASVFFLLLSVGTLVNVRASVGPTEILVDKPTAMALALAAYWVVGMLANFFVSRVNTIITLLRDDELVMAAVMFPSILTTRPHGARIGLTALPLLFVVIGLAVIFGEKLIGFGSLFGVVVLVVPYLHLVYDLRIAIGESVRKERAVKLVRKQVEEGGQAVSELLSVSVVKTSEGLSIVLIKTNTGEEYYAVSDIGSNLKELSDNEVAQLHLTKKSSRRKKTRSSS
;
A
#
# COMPACT_ATOMS: atom_id res chain seq x y z
N MET A 1 27.55 -8.27 19.76
CA MET A 1 26.27 -8.77 19.23
C MET A 1 25.49 -7.55 18.74
N PRO A 2 24.89 -7.57 17.55
CA PRO A 2 24.13 -6.44 17.03
C PRO A 2 22.90 -6.15 17.92
N ASP A 3 22.46 -4.89 17.98
CA ASP A 3 21.28 -4.50 18.74
C ASP A 3 20.03 -5.18 18.14
N PRO A 4 19.17 -5.84 18.94
CA PRO A 4 17.90 -6.40 18.45
C PRO A 4 17.08 -5.47 17.56
N LYS A 5 17.14 -4.15 17.79
CA LYS A 5 16.43 -3.16 16.96
C LYS A 5 17.04 -3.03 15.55
N GLU A 6 18.36 -3.05 15.44
CA GLU A 6 19.07 -2.99 14.16
C GLU A 6 18.74 -4.22 13.31
N VAL A 7 18.73 -5.39 13.94
CA VAL A 7 18.36 -6.66 13.30
C VAL A 7 16.91 -6.62 12.77
N LEU A 8 15.96 -6.07 13.55
CA LEU A 8 14.58 -5.93 13.09
C LEU A 8 14.44 -4.95 11.92
N ALA A 9 15.22 -3.88 11.90
CA ALA A 9 15.20 -2.89 10.83
C ALA A 9 15.81 -3.44 9.53
N GLU A 10 16.90 -4.19 9.63
CA GLU A 10 17.50 -4.89 8.50
C GLU A 10 16.51 -5.90 7.91
N ASN A 11 15.88 -6.71 8.77
CA ASN A 11 14.82 -7.64 8.37
C ASN A 11 13.65 -6.92 7.70
N LEU A 12 13.24 -5.75 8.19
CA LEU A 12 12.17 -4.95 7.59
C LEU A 12 12.56 -4.50 6.17
N ALA A 13 13.77 -3.96 6.01
CA ALA A 13 14.27 -3.50 4.71
C ALA A 13 14.39 -4.66 3.71
N GLU A 14 14.91 -5.81 4.13
CA GLU A 14 15.00 -7.01 3.31
C GLU A 14 13.60 -7.54 2.92
N THR A 15 12.68 -7.60 3.87
CA THR A 15 11.28 -8.02 3.63
C THR A 15 10.60 -7.10 2.61
N LEU A 16 10.83 -5.78 2.68
CA LEU A 16 10.32 -4.81 1.71
C LEU A 16 10.92 -5.02 0.31
N ARG A 17 12.22 -5.33 0.20
CA ARG A 17 12.87 -5.65 -1.09
C ARG A 17 12.28 -6.91 -1.71
N HIS A 18 12.05 -7.95 -0.91
CA HIS A 18 11.39 -9.18 -1.38
C HIS A 18 9.98 -8.91 -1.86
N LEU A 19 9.18 -8.16 -1.09
CA LEU A 19 7.84 -7.76 -1.48
C LEU A 19 7.82 -7.03 -2.83
N GLN A 20 8.70 -6.03 -3.01
CA GLN A 20 8.82 -5.31 -4.27
C GLN A 20 9.23 -6.25 -5.42
N ARG A 21 10.19 -7.16 -5.18
CA ARG A 21 10.63 -8.14 -6.18
C ARG A 21 9.47 -9.04 -6.60
N TYR A 22 8.66 -9.53 -5.67
CA TYR A 22 7.49 -10.34 -5.99
C TYR A 22 6.45 -9.53 -6.80
N ILE A 23 6.15 -8.29 -6.43
CA ILE A 23 5.22 -7.46 -7.22
C ILE A 23 5.72 -7.30 -8.67
N VAL A 24 7.01 -7.00 -8.86
CA VAL A 24 7.62 -6.85 -10.19
C VAL A 24 7.61 -8.16 -10.97
N THR A 25 7.95 -9.28 -10.34
CA THR A 25 7.90 -10.61 -10.99
C THR A 25 6.47 -10.98 -11.38
N GLY A 26 5.49 -10.69 -10.53
CA GLY A 26 4.08 -10.90 -10.81
C GLY A 26 3.57 -10.05 -11.97
N PHE A 27 4.01 -8.80 -12.03
CA PHE A 27 3.76 -7.91 -13.17
C PHE A 27 4.37 -8.49 -14.45
N ALA A 28 5.64 -8.89 -14.44
CA ALA A 28 6.30 -9.49 -15.59
C ALA A 28 5.58 -10.77 -16.06
N ALA A 29 5.16 -11.65 -15.14
CA ALA A 29 4.40 -12.86 -15.44
C ALA A 29 3.05 -12.54 -16.10
N SER A 30 2.34 -11.51 -15.61
CA SER A 30 1.06 -11.08 -16.19
C SER A 30 1.20 -10.48 -17.59
N VAL A 31 2.25 -9.68 -17.83
CA VAL A 31 2.57 -9.13 -19.16
C VAL A 31 2.94 -10.27 -20.11
N PHE A 32 3.78 -11.20 -19.66
CA PHE A 32 4.15 -12.36 -20.47
C PHE A 32 2.93 -13.22 -20.82
N PHE A 33 2.04 -13.48 -19.87
CA PHE A 33 0.77 -14.17 -20.12
C PHE A 33 -0.10 -13.44 -21.15
N LEU A 34 -0.25 -12.11 -21.02
CA LEU A 34 -1.01 -11.31 -21.97
C LEU A 34 -0.40 -11.37 -23.38
N LEU A 35 0.93 -11.25 -23.50
CA LEU A 35 1.64 -11.37 -24.77
C LEU A 35 1.44 -12.75 -25.41
N LEU A 36 1.49 -13.82 -24.63
CA LEU A 36 1.16 -15.16 -25.12
C LEU A 36 -0.31 -15.23 -25.59
N SER A 37 -1.23 -14.60 -24.85
CA SER A 37 -2.66 -14.62 -25.15
C SER A 37 -2.96 -13.97 -26.51
N VAL A 38 -2.34 -12.82 -26.80
CA VAL A 38 -2.55 -12.06 -28.04
C VAL A 38 -1.66 -12.57 -29.19
N GLY A 39 -0.51 -13.16 -28.89
CA GLY A 39 0.46 -13.59 -29.89
C GLY A 39 0.03 -14.83 -30.69
N THR A 40 0.47 -14.91 -31.95
CA THR A 40 0.21 -16.05 -32.86
C THR A 40 1.28 -17.15 -32.78
N LEU A 41 2.27 -17.01 -31.89
CA LEU A 41 3.37 -17.97 -31.74
C LEU A 41 2.86 -19.34 -31.29
N VAL A 42 3.31 -20.42 -31.93
CA VAL A 42 2.94 -21.80 -31.55
C VAL A 42 3.81 -22.31 -30.40
N ASN A 43 5.11 -21.99 -30.44
CA ASN A 43 6.11 -22.42 -29.47
C ASN A 43 6.91 -21.23 -28.95
N VAL A 44 7.32 -21.31 -27.70
CA VAL A 44 8.19 -20.34 -27.02
C VAL A 44 9.53 -20.99 -26.75
N ARG A 45 10.63 -20.32 -27.09
CA ARG A 45 11.98 -20.76 -26.73
C ARG A 45 12.30 -20.27 -25.32
N ALA A 46 12.60 -21.19 -24.43
CA ALA A 46 13.10 -20.88 -23.09
C ALA A 46 14.54 -21.36 -22.96
N SER A 47 15.44 -20.48 -22.54
CA SER A 47 16.82 -20.86 -22.21
C SER A 47 16.87 -21.36 -20.77
N VAL A 48 17.28 -22.61 -20.60
CA VAL A 48 17.54 -23.23 -19.28
C VAL A 48 19.01 -23.61 -19.26
N GLY A 49 19.86 -22.68 -18.82
CA GLY A 49 21.31 -22.83 -18.87
C GLY A 49 21.83 -22.90 -20.31
N PRO A 50 22.67 -23.87 -20.68
CA PRO A 50 23.21 -24.00 -22.04
C PRO A 50 22.22 -24.59 -23.05
N THR A 51 21.06 -25.08 -22.61
CA THR A 51 20.07 -25.74 -23.46
C THR A 51 18.87 -24.85 -23.73
N GLU A 52 18.43 -24.80 -24.99
CA GLU A 52 17.15 -24.20 -25.38
C GLU A 52 16.06 -25.27 -25.40
N ILE A 53 14.99 -25.04 -24.64
CA ILE A 53 13.81 -25.90 -24.61
C ILE A 53 12.69 -25.19 -25.35
N LEU A 54 12.02 -25.92 -26.24
CA LEU A 54 10.79 -25.47 -26.89
C LEU A 54 9.61 -25.84 -25.99
N VAL A 55 8.88 -24.83 -25.54
CA VAL A 55 7.67 -24.98 -24.74
C VAL A 55 6.48 -24.63 -25.61
N ASP A 56 5.49 -25.51 -25.65
CA ASP A 56 4.23 -25.25 -26.34
C ASP A 56 3.49 -24.07 -25.68
N LYS A 57 2.78 -23.28 -26.49
CA LYS A 57 2.05 -22.11 -26.02
C LYS A 57 1.12 -22.39 -24.82
N PRO A 58 0.29 -23.45 -24.80
CA PRO A 58 -0.55 -23.78 -23.64
C PRO A 58 0.24 -24.01 -22.35
N THR A 59 1.33 -24.78 -22.40
CA THR A 59 2.19 -25.00 -21.23
C THR A 59 2.84 -23.70 -20.77
N ALA A 60 3.33 -22.87 -21.68
CA ALA A 60 3.91 -21.57 -21.35
C ALA A 60 2.90 -20.64 -20.66
N MET A 61 1.64 -20.64 -21.11
CA MET A 61 0.56 -19.90 -20.47
C MET A 61 0.24 -20.41 -19.07
N ALA A 62 0.17 -21.73 -18.89
CA ALA A 62 -0.08 -22.35 -17.59
C ALA A 62 1.04 -22.02 -16.60
N LEU A 63 2.30 -22.08 -17.04
CA LEU A 63 3.46 -21.68 -16.22
C LEU A 63 3.43 -20.19 -15.86
N ALA A 64 3.06 -19.31 -16.80
CA ALA A 64 2.93 -17.88 -16.54
C ALA A 64 1.83 -17.58 -15.50
N LEU A 65 0.68 -18.22 -15.61
CA LEU A 65 -0.41 -18.10 -14.63
C LEU A 65 -0.04 -18.67 -13.26
N ALA A 66 0.65 -19.83 -13.22
CA ALA A 66 1.13 -20.42 -11.98
C ALA A 66 2.15 -19.50 -11.29
N ALA A 67 3.11 -18.95 -12.04
CA ALA A 67 4.09 -17.99 -11.53
C ALA A 67 3.40 -16.72 -11.01
N TYR A 68 2.48 -16.15 -11.79
CA TYR A 68 1.66 -15.01 -11.37
C TYR A 68 0.95 -15.28 -10.04
N TRP A 69 0.27 -16.42 -9.92
CA TRP A 69 -0.52 -16.75 -8.74
C TRP A 69 0.35 -16.98 -7.51
N VAL A 70 1.42 -17.78 -7.62
CA VAL A 70 2.36 -18.07 -6.53
C VAL A 70 3.02 -16.80 -6.04
N VAL A 71 3.48 -15.95 -6.95
CA VAL A 71 4.15 -14.70 -6.61
C VAL A 71 3.18 -13.70 -5.96
N GLY A 72 1.92 -13.64 -6.41
CA GLY A 72 0.87 -12.87 -5.75
C GLY A 72 0.60 -13.34 -4.32
N MET A 73 0.55 -14.66 -4.09
CA MET A 73 0.41 -15.24 -2.74
C MET A 73 1.61 -14.92 -1.84
N LEU A 74 2.83 -15.06 -2.35
CA LEU A 74 4.05 -14.69 -1.61
C LEU A 74 4.06 -13.20 -1.27
N ALA A 75 3.65 -12.31 -2.18
CA ALA A 75 3.55 -10.89 -1.89
C ALA A 75 2.63 -10.61 -0.68
N ASN A 76 1.46 -11.25 -0.60
CA ASN A 76 0.55 -11.11 0.55
C ASN A 76 1.18 -11.58 1.87
N PHE A 77 1.91 -12.70 1.85
CA PHE A 77 2.65 -13.19 3.01
C PHE A 77 3.69 -12.17 3.49
N PHE A 78 4.43 -11.56 2.56
CA PHE A 78 5.43 -10.55 2.90
C PHE A 78 4.81 -9.25 3.41
N VAL A 79 3.64 -8.82 2.90
CA VAL A 79 2.90 -7.67 3.48
C VAL A 79 2.54 -7.92 4.94
N SER A 80 2.02 -9.11 5.25
CA SER A 80 1.69 -9.50 6.63
C SER A 80 2.93 -9.46 7.53
N ARG A 81 4.06 -10.00 7.04
CA ARG A 81 5.33 -9.98 7.77
C ARG A 81 5.87 -8.57 7.99
N VAL A 82 5.79 -7.68 7.00
CA VAL A 82 6.16 -6.26 7.15
C VAL A 82 5.36 -5.62 8.27
N ASN A 83 4.04 -5.82 8.30
CA ASN A 83 3.18 -5.25 9.35
C ASN A 83 3.58 -5.79 10.74
N THR A 84 3.85 -7.09 10.86
CA THR A 84 4.33 -7.68 12.12
C THR A 84 5.66 -7.05 12.56
N ILE A 85 6.65 -6.92 11.67
CA ILE A 85 7.94 -6.32 12.02
C ILE A 85 7.78 -4.86 12.45
N ILE A 86 6.96 -4.08 11.74
CA ILE A 86 6.66 -2.69 12.11
C ILE A 86 6.04 -2.62 13.50
N THR A 87 5.10 -3.52 13.85
CA THR A 87 4.51 -3.53 15.19
C THR A 87 5.49 -3.93 16.29
N LEU A 88 6.51 -4.74 15.98
CA LEU A 88 7.55 -5.16 16.93
C LEU A 88 8.63 -4.08 17.09
N LEU A 89 8.95 -3.36 16.02
CA LEU A 89 9.89 -2.25 16.02
C LEU A 89 9.22 -1.01 16.65
N ARG A 90 9.17 -0.97 17.98
CA ARG A 90 8.58 0.14 18.79
C ARG A 90 9.28 1.50 18.64
N ASP A 91 10.19 1.62 17.70
CA ASP A 91 11.04 2.78 17.48
C ASP A 91 10.65 3.47 16.17
N ASP A 92 9.86 4.53 16.28
CA ASP A 92 9.25 5.22 15.14
C ASP A 92 10.29 5.77 14.17
N GLU A 93 11.44 6.22 14.68
CA GLU A 93 12.49 6.81 13.85
C GLU A 93 13.18 5.75 12.99
N LEU A 94 13.40 4.58 13.59
CA LEU A 94 14.06 3.45 12.97
C LEU A 94 13.14 2.79 11.92
N VAL A 95 11.85 2.66 12.21
CA VAL A 95 10.84 2.27 11.20
C VAL A 95 10.83 3.26 10.04
N MET A 96 10.82 4.56 10.33
CA MET A 96 10.79 5.59 9.30
C MET A 96 12.01 5.53 8.39
N ALA A 97 13.21 5.36 8.95
CA ALA A 97 14.44 5.19 8.19
C ALA A 97 14.37 3.96 7.27
N ALA A 98 13.88 2.82 7.78
CA ALA A 98 13.75 1.58 7.00
C ALA A 98 12.71 1.69 5.86
N VAL A 99 11.66 2.50 6.04
CA VAL A 99 10.56 2.68 5.07
C VAL A 99 10.84 3.84 4.10
N MET A 100 11.96 4.55 4.21
CA MET A 100 12.35 5.61 3.26
C MET A 100 12.81 5.08 1.90
N PHE A 101 12.93 3.76 1.72
CA PHE A 101 13.29 3.18 0.43
C PHE A 101 12.22 3.54 -0.64
N PRO A 102 12.60 4.21 -1.74
CA PRO A 102 11.65 4.60 -2.78
C PRO A 102 11.13 3.35 -3.49
N SER A 103 9.85 3.04 -3.26
CA SER A 103 9.19 1.89 -3.87
C SER A 103 7.71 2.18 -4.11
N ILE A 104 7.07 1.36 -4.95
CA ILE A 104 5.62 1.44 -5.18
C ILE A 104 4.87 1.32 -3.84
N LEU A 105 5.44 0.55 -2.91
CA LEU A 105 4.92 0.31 -1.57
C LEU A 105 4.91 1.56 -0.68
N THR A 106 5.88 2.45 -0.85
CA THR A 106 6.12 3.62 0.03
C THR A 106 5.64 4.94 -0.57
N THR A 107 5.28 4.93 -1.86
CA THR A 107 4.74 6.06 -2.61
C THR A 107 3.43 6.55 -1.98
N ARG A 108 3.33 7.86 -1.71
CA ARG A 108 2.17 8.48 -1.03
C ARG A 108 0.90 8.54 -1.88
N PRO A 109 0.94 8.93 -3.17
CA PRO A 109 -0.23 8.93 -4.03
C PRO A 109 -0.96 7.59 -4.04
N HIS A 110 -2.13 7.57 -3.42
CA HIS A 110 -2.97 6.37 -3.29
C HIS A 110 -3.32 5.78 -4.66
N GLY A 111 -3.64 6.65 -5.63
CA GLY A 111 -4.01 6.25 -6.99
C GLY A 111 -2.89 5.54 -7.73
N ALA A 112 -1.65 6.05 -7.68
CA ALA A 112 -0.52 5.42 -8.36
C ALA A 112 -0.22 4.02 -7.80
N ARG A 113 -0.27 3.86 -6.48
CA ARG A 113 -0.03 2.58 -5.82
C ARG A 113 -1.10 1.54 -6.15
N ILE A 114 -2.38 1.92 -6.06
CA ILE A 114 -3.48 1.03 -6.44
C ILE A 114 -3.39 0.67 -7.92
N GLY A 115 -3.19 1.67 -8.78
CA GLY A 115 -3.07 1.45 -10.22
C GLY A 115 -1.98 0.45 -10.56
N LEU A 116 -0.75 0.69 -10.08
CA LEU A 116 0.39 -0.21 -10.34
C LEU A 116 0.20 -1.61 -9.77
N THR A 117 -0.45 -1.74 -8.61
CA THR A 117 -0.73 -3.06 -7.99
C THR A 117 -1.89 -3.79 -8.69
N ALA A 118 -2.82 -3.06 -9.31
CA ALA A 118 -3.96 -3.62 -10.04
C ALA A 118 -3.64 -3.96 -11.50
N LEU A 119 -2.58 -3.40 -12.09
CA LEU A 119 -2.19 -3.69 -13.48
C LEU A 119 -2.02 -5.20 -13.77
N PRO A 120 -1.34 -6.01 -12.91
CA PRO A 120 -1.21 -7.44 -13.16
C PRO A 120 -2.56 -8.16 -13.27
N LEU A 121 -3.53 -7.76 -12.43
CA LEU A 121 -4.90 -8.29 -12.46
C LEU A 121 -5.60 -7.93 -13.78
N LEU A 122 -5.48 -6.68 -14.22
CA LEU A 122 -6.05 -6.23 -15.50
C LEU A 122 -5.48 -7.02 -16.67
N PHE A 123 -4.16 -7.23 -16.73
CA PHE A 123 -3.53 -7.98 -17.82
C PHE A 123 -3.95 -9.45 -17.86
N VAL A 124 -4.08 -10.10 -16.71
CA VAL A 124 -4.58 -11.48 -16.64
C VAL A 124 -6.04 -11.56 -17.09
N VAL A 125 -6.91 -10.65 -16.63
CA VAL A 125 -8.33 -10.63 -17.05
C VAL A 125 -8.47 -10.40 -18.56
N ILE A 126 -7.70 -9.45 -19.12
CA ILE A 126 -7.69 -9.20 -20.57
C ILE A 126 -7.20 -10.43 -21.33
N GLY A 127 -6.11 -11.06 -20.89
CA GLY A 127 -5.57 -12.27 -21.53
C GLY A 127 -6.57 -13.43 -21.52
N LEU A 128 -7.26 -13.65 -20.39
CA LEU A 128 -8.32 -14.65 -20.29
C LEU A 128 -9.51 -14.33 -21.19
N ALA A 129 -9.93 -13.07 -21.28
CA ALA A 129 -10.99 -12.64 -22.18
C ALA A 129 -10.63 -12.90 -23.66
N VAL A 130 -9.37 -12.68 -24.05
CA VAL A 130 -8.87 -12.97 -25.40
C VAL A 130 -8.89 -14.48 -25.69
N ILE A 131 -8.50 -15.32 -24.74
CA ILE A 131 -8.43 -16.79 -24.93
C ILE A 131 -9.82 -17.42 -24.96
N PHE A 132 -10.69 -17.06 -24.01
CA PHE A 132 -11.97 -17.75 -23.80
C PHE A 132 -13.15 -17.08 -24.51
N GLY A 133 -13.06 -15.79 -24.85
CA GLY A 133 -14.15 -15.05 -25.46
C GLY A 133 -15.46 -15.19 -24.67
N GLU A 134 -16.55 -15.53 -25.35
CA GLU A 134 -17.87 -15.72 -24.75
C GLU A 134 -17.93 -16.89 -23.74
N LYS A 135 -17.02 -17.87 -23.84
CA LYS A 135 -16.98 -19.03 -22.93
C LYS A 135 -16.52 -18.66 -21.52
N LEU A 136 -16.06 -17.43 -21.30
CA LEU A 136 -15.68 -16.93 -19.98
C LEU A 136 -16.88 -16.83 -19.02
N ILE A 137 -18.11 -16.70 -19.54
CA ILE A 137 -19.34 -16.53 -18.75
C ILE A 137 -19.78 -17.85 -18.07
N GLY A 138 -19.20 -18.99 -18.46
CA GLY A 138 -19.48 -20.27 -17.81
C GLY A 138 -19.06 -20.27 -16.34
N PHE A 139 -19.88 -20.87 -15.47
CA PHE A 139 -19.64 -20.91 -14.02
C PHE A 139 -18.23 -21.42 -13.65
N GLY A 140 -17.74 -22.47 -14.32
CA GLY A 140 -16.39 -23.01 -14.08
C GLY A 140 -15.28 -22.03 -14.46
N SER A 141 -15.40 -21.35 -15.60
CA SER A 141 -14.47 -20.32 -16.04
C SER A 141 -14.47 -19.13 -15.07
N LEU A 142 -15.65 -18.70 -14.63
CA LEU A 142 -15.81 -17.59 -13.69
C LEU A 142 -15.19 -17.91 -12.33
N PHE A 143 -15.39 -19.13 -11.82
CA PHE A 143 -14.73 -19.59 -10.59
C PHE A 143 -13.20 -19.57 -10.73
N GLY A 144 -12.66 -20.07 -11.85
CA GLY A 144 -11.23 -20.03 -12.14
C GLY A 144 -10.66 -18.61 -12.18
N VAL A 145 -11.38 -17.68 -12.84
CA VAL A 145 -11.01 -16.25 -12.88
C VAL A 145 -10.97 -15.66 -11.46
N VAL A 146 -11.99 -15.92 -10.64
CA VAL A 146 -12.03 -15.41 -9.25
C VAL A 146 -10.84 -15.93 -8.46
N VAL A 147 -10.55 -17.24 -8.51
CA VAL A 147 -9.42 -17.85 -7.80
C VAL A 147 -8.08 -17.24 -8.25
N LEU A 148 -7.91 -16.97 -9.54
CA LEU A 148 -6.70 -16.35 -10.07
C LEU A 148 -6.54 -14.90 -9.60
N VAL A 149 -7.63 -14.17 -9.46
CA VAL A 149 -7.65 -12.74 -9.17
C VAL A 149 -7.54 -12.43 -7.66
N VAL A 150 -7.98 -13.35 -6.80
CA VAL A 150 -8.02 -13.17 -5.32
C VAL A 150 -6.69 -12.69 -4.71
N PRO A 151 -5.51 -13.28 -5.00
CA PRO A 151 -4.27 -12.83 -4.38
C PRO A 151 -3.97 -11.35 -4.66
N TYR A 152 -4.21 -10.89 -5.88
CA TYR A 152 -3.97 -9.49 -6.25
C TYR A 152 -5.05 -8.55 -5.75
N LEU A 153 -6.31 -8.99 -5.65
CA LEU A 153 -7.36 -8.19 -4.99
C LEU A 153 -7.02 -7.97 -3.51
N HIS A 154 -6.58 -9.01 -2.81
CA HIS A 154 -6.16 -8.91 -1.41
C HIS A 154 -4.94 -7.98 -1.30
N LEU A 155 -3.96 -8.10 -2.19
CA LEU A 155 -2.79 -7.25 -2.21
C LEU A 155 -3.13 -5.77 -2.46
N VAL A 156 -4.04 -5.48 -3.40
CA VAL A 156 -4.56 -4.12 -3.66
C VAL A 156 -5.28 -3.58 -2.44
N TYR A 157 -6.08 -4.41 -1.76
CA TYR A 157 -6.77 -4.04 -0.54
C TYR A 157 -5.77 -3.68 0.56
N ASP A 158 -4.76 -4.51 0.83
CA ASP A 158 -3.78 -4.24 1.88
C ASP A 158 -2.91 -3.03 1.58
N LEU A 159 -2.45 -2.91 0.32
CA LEU A 159 -1.67 -1.76 -0.14
C LEU A 159 -2.55 -0.52 -0.38
N ARG A 160 -3.84 -0.51 -0.01
CA ARG A 160 -4.63 0.73 -0.01
C ARG A 160 -4.04 1.73 1.00
N ILE A 161 -3.46 1.27 2.10
CA ILE A 161 -2.79 2.12 3.09
C ILE A 161 -1.28 2.05 2.84
N ALA A 162 -0.56 3.18 2.92
CA ALA A 162 0.89 3.13 2.70
C ALA A 162 1.54 2.33 3.82
N ILE A 163 2.54 1.51 3.49
CA ILE A 163 3.31 0.82 4.53
C ILE A 163 3.96 1.87 5.44
N GLY A 164 3.81 1.67 6.75
CA GLY A 164 4.27 2.61 7.77
C GLY A 164 3.35 3.81 8.01
N GLU A 165 2.22 3.96 7.31
CA GLU A 165 1.33 5.12 7.49
C GLU A 165 0.84 5.29 8.94
N SER A 166 0.63 4.21 9.67
CA SER A 166 0.29 4.26 11.10
C SER A 166 1.40 4.91 11.93
N VAL A 167 2.64 4.46 11.75
CA VAL A 167 3.83 4.99 12.43
C VAL A 167 4.07 6.45 12.03
N ARG A 168 3.87 6.78 10.75
CA ARG A 168 3.92 8.17 10.24
C ARG A 168 2.94 9.08 10.99
N LYS A 169 1.70 8.61 11.18
CA LYS A 169 0.66 9.36 11.92
C LYS A 169 1.04 9.50 13.39
N GLU A 170 1.50 8.43 14.02
CA GLU A 170 1.90 8.45 15.42
C GLU A 170 3.07 9.42 15.68
N ARG A 171 4.09 9.39 14.82
CA ARG A 171 5.22 10.33 14.89
C ARG A 171 4.78 11.78 14.68
N ALA A 172 3.89 12.04 13.73
CA ALA A 172 3.33 13.39 13.52
C ALA A 172 2.62 13.89 14.79
N VAL A 173 1.82 13.03 15.44
CA VAL A 173 1.15 13.36 16.71
C VAL A 173 2.16 13.62 17.83
N LYS A 174 3.22 12.81 17.94
CA LYS A 174 4.28 12.98 18.95
C LYS A 174 5.03 14.31 18.77
N LEU A 175 5.41 14.66 17.53
CA LEU A 175 6.11 15.92 17.24
C LEU A 175 5.25 17.13 17.56
N VAL A 176 3.97 17.09 17.17
CA VAL A 176 3.01 18.15 17.46
C VAL A 176 2.82 18.31 18.97
N ARG A 177 2.63 17.21 19.72
CA ARG A 177 2.51 17.25 21.17
C ARG A 177 3.75 17.87 21.82
N LYS A 178 4.95 17.46 21.37
CA LYS A 178 6.22 18.00 21.86
C LYS A 178 6.32 19.51 21.63
N GLN A 179 5.90 20.00 20.47
CA GLN A 179 5.90 21.43 20.16
C GLN A 179 4.93 22.23 21.05
N VAL A 180 3.73 21.69 21.30
CA VAL A 180 2.75 22.31 22.21
C VAL A 180 3.29 22.37 23.64
N GLU A 181 3.96 21.31 24.10
CA GLU A 181 4.63 21.25 25.41
C GLU A 181 5.75 22.29 25.53
N GLU A 182 6.59 22.40 24.50
CA GLU A 182 7.69 23.39 24.44
C GLU A 182 7.18 24.84 24.37
N GLY A 183 6.00 25.06 23.79
CA GLY A 183 5.31 26.35 23.75
C GLY A 183 4.66 26.77 25.08
N GLY A 184 4.74 25.96 26.13
CA GLY A 184 4.19 26.27 27.46
C GLY A 184 2.68 26.07 27.59
N GLN A 185 2.01 25.50 26.59
CA GLN A 185 0.62 25.07 26.71
C GLN A 185 0.57 23.72 27.44
N ALA A 186 -0.28 23.61 28.47
CA ALA A 186 -0.40 22.39 29.24
C ALA A 186 -1.11 21.29 28.43
N VAL A 187 -0.45 20.13 28.28
CA VAL A 187 -0.96 18.90 27.62
C VAL A 187 -2.33 18.48 28.15
N SER A 188 -2.64 18.80 29.40
CA SER A 188 -3.94 18.54 30.05
C SER A 188 -5.13 19.21 29.37
N GLU A 189 -4.91 20.18 28.47
CA GLU A 189 -5.97 20.86 27.73
C GLU A 189 -6.29 20.20 26.37
N LEU A 190 -5.55 19.16 25.98
CA LEU A 190 -5.76 18.45 24.71
C LEU A 190 -6.96 17.51 24.80
N LEU A 191 -8.09 17.90 24.21
CA LEU A 191 -9.30 17.07 24.14
C LEU A 191 -9.16 15.93 23.13
N SER A 192 -8.54 16.18 21.97
CA SER A 192 -8.32 15.15 20.96
C SER A 192 -7.27 15.56 19.95
N VAL A 193 -6.50 14.58 19.45
CA VAL A 193 -5.61 14.77 18.30
C VAL A 193 -6.07 13.84 17.17
N SER A 194 -6.26 14.38 15.97
CA SER A 194 -6.67 13.60 14.80
C SER A 194 -5.86 13.99 13.57
N VAL A 195 -5.50 13.01 12.74
CA VAL A 195 -4.78 13.28 11.48
C VAL A 195 -5.79 13.32 10.34
N VAL A 196 -5.93 14.48 9.71
CA VAL A 196 -6.78 14.73 8.54
C VAL A 196 -5.89 14.77 7.30
N LYS A 197 -6.28 14.06 6.24
CA LYS A 197 -5.62 14.17 4.94
C LYS A 197 -6.32 15.22 4.10
N THR A 198 -5.55 16.10 3.45
CA THR A 198 -6.07 17.03 2.44
C THR A 198 -6.33 16.31 1.11
N SER A 199 -7.06 16.97 0.21
CA SER A 199 -7.23 16.53 -1.19
C SER A 199 -5.89 16.34 -1.92
N GLU A 200 -4.90 17.12 -1.53
CA GLU A 200 -3.52 17.09 -2.06
C GLU A 200 -2.65 16.00 -1.40
N GLY A 201 -3.19 15.26 -0.43
CA GLY A 201 -2.48 14.19 0.26
C GLY A 201 -1.54 14.66 1.38
N LEU A 202 -1.58 15.93 1.75
CA LEU A 202 -0.89 16.45 2.93
C LEU A 202 -1.58 15.92 4.19
N SER A 203 -0.79 15.55 5.20
CA SER A 203 -1.33 15.15 6.51
C SER A 203 -1.31 16.36 7.44
N ILE A 204 -2.49 16.79 7.87
CA ILE A 204 -2.69 17.83 8.87
C ILE A 204 -3.03 17.15 10.18
N VAL A 205 -2.33 17.54 11.24
CA VAL A 205 -2.68 17.14 12.60
C VAL A 205 -3.60 18.21 13.16
N LEU A 206 -4.85 17.83 13.40
CA LEU A 206 -5.85 18.66 14.06
C LEU A 206 -5.78 18.40 15.56
N ILE A 207 -5.50 19.46 16.31
CA ILE A 207 -5.55 19.47 17.75
C ILE A 207 -6.83 20.17 18.17
N LYS A 208 -7.57 19.55 19.09
CA LYS A 208 -8.68 20.19 19.76
C LYS A 208 -8.31 20.47 21.20
N THR A 209 -8.37 21.73 21.61
CA THR A 209 -8.14 22.18 22.99
C THR A 209 -9.45 22.64 23.63
N ASN A 210 -9.43 22.97 24.92
CA ASN A 210 -10.56 23.61 25.59
C ASN A 210 -10.84 25.03 25.07
N THR A 211 -9.82 25.69 24.51
CA THR A 211 -9.86 27.08 24.02
C THR A 211 -10.19 27.19 22.53
N GLY A 212 -10.04 26.13 21.74
CA GLY A 212 -10.31 26.16 20.30
C GLY A 212 -9.90 24.90 19.52
N GLU A 213 -9.87 25.01 18.20
CA GLU A 213 -9.28 24.02 17.29
C GLU A 213 -8.02 24.64 16.69
N GLU A 214 -6.86 23.99 16.87
CA GLU A 214 -5.58 24.39 16.27
C GLU A 214 -5.18 23.38 15.19
N TYR A 215 -4.60 23.86 14.09
CA TYR A 215 -4.28 23.07 12.91
C TYR A 215 -2.79 23.12 12.60
N TYR A 216 -2.13 21.97 12.61
CA TYR A 216 -0.70 21.86 12.32
C TYR A 216 -0.49 21.06 11.04
N ALA A 217 0.12 21.67 10.03
CA ALA A 217 0.54 20.96 8.82
C ALA A 217 1.87 20.23 9.07
N VAL A 218 1.92 18.96 8.67
CA VAL A 218 3.15 18.16 8.64
C VAL A 218 3.41 17.77 7.18
N SER A 219 4.21 18.59 6.48
CA SER A 219 4.44 18.45 5.03
C SER A 219 5.32 17.24 4.69
N ASP A 220 6.34 16.96 5.52
CA ASP A 220 7.13 15.75 5.43
C ASP A 220 7.67 15.35 6.79
N ILE A 221 7.81 14.05 6.99
CA ILE A 221 8.24 13.46 8.27
C ILE A 221 9.72 13.73 8.39
N GLY A 222 10.05 14.88 8.97
CA GLY A 222 11.41 15.37 9.04
C GLY A 222 11.59 16.52 10.00
N SER A 223 10.83 17.61 9.89
CA SER A 223 11.13 18.80 10.74
C SER A 223 10.23 20.01 10.57
N ASN A 224 9.50 20.15 9.46
CA ASN A 224 8.76 21.39 9.20
C ASN A 224 7.31 21.27 9.66
N LEU A 225 7.12 21.47 10.96
CA LEU A 225 5.81 21.80 11.52
C LEU A 225 5.49 23.24 11.16
N LYS A 226 4.39 23.45 10.45
CA LYS A 226 3.85 24.78 10.18
C LYS A 226 2.48 24.86 10.81
N GLU A 227 2.34 25.75 11.78
CA GLU A 227 1.02 26.15 12.27
C GLU A 227 0.26 26.81 11.11
N LEU A 228 -0.96 26.35 10.86
CA LEU A 228 -1.80 26.89 9.80
C LEU A 228 -2.77 27.90 10.39
N SER A 229 -2.83 29.08 9.77
CA SER A 229 -3.88 30.05 10.06
C SER A 229 -5.24 29.57 9.58
N ASP A 230 -6.33 30.06 10.18
CA ASP A 230 -7.71 29.73 9.78
C ASP A 230 -7.97 29.94 8.28
N ASN A 231 -7.34 30.96 7.69
CA ASN A 231 -7.44 31.25 6.26
C ASN A 231 -6.76 30.16 5.40
N GLU A 232 -5.59 29.66 5.82
CA GLU A 232 -4.90 28.55 5.12
C GLU A 232 -5.70 27.25 5.24
N VAL A 233 -6.29 26.99 6.41
CA VAL A 233 -7.18 25.85 6.65
C VAL A 233 -8.41 25.91 5.74
N ALA A 234 -9.01 27.10 5.59
CA ALA A 234 -10.15 27.31 4.70
C ALA A 234 -9.80 27.10 3.22
N GLN A 235 -8.59 27.50 2.80
CA GLN A 235 -8.09 27.29 1.44
C GLN A 235 -7.80 25.83 1.10
N LEU A 236 -7.40 25.02 2.09
CA LEU A 236 -7.05 23.60 1.89
C LEU A 236 -8.25 22.69 1.57
N HIS A 237 -9.43 23.26 1.28
CA HIS A 237 -10.68 22.54 0.99
C HIS A 237 -10.80 21.29 1.83
N LEU A 238 -10.69 21.45 3.16
CA LEU A 238 -10.81 20.33 4.06
C LEU A 238 -12.18 19.71 3.85
N THR A 239 -12.18 18.59 3.15
CA THR A 239 -13.31 17.68 3.13
C THR A 239 -13.37 17.12 4.54
N LYS A 240 -13.98 17.88 5.46
CA LYS A 240 -14.51 17.37 6.71
C LYS A 240 -15.48 16.28 6.26
N LYS A 241 -14.98 15.04 6.11
CA LYS A 241 -15.79 13.84 6.12
C LYS A 241 -16.40 13.86 7.51
N SER A 242 -17.51 14.59 7.60
CA SER A 242 -18.38 14.65 8.74
C SER A 242 -18.74 13.20 8.99
N SER A 243 -18.00 12.59 9.91
CA SER A 243 -18.45 11.44 10.66
C SER A 243 -19.65 11.95 11.46
N ARG A 244 -20.76 12.15 10.75
CA ARG A 244 -22.11 12.13 11.29
C ARG A 244 -22.30 10.70 11.79
N ARG A 245 -21.66 10.38 12.92
CA ARG A 245 -22.31 9.56 13.94
C ARG A 245 -23.60 10.32 14.23
N LYS A 246 -24.68 9.92 13.55
CA LYS A 246 -26.05 10.17 13.99
C LYS A 246 -26.05 9.74 15.45
N LYS A 247 -25.94 10.73 16.32
CA LYS A 247 -26.29 10.61 17.72
C LYS A 247 -27.80 10.40 17.68
N THR A 248 -28.22 9.15 17.57
CA THR A 248 -29.59 8.72 17.85
C THR A 248 -29.84 9.06 19.31
N ARG A 249 -30.30 10.28 19.55
CA ARG A 249 -30.91 10.70 20.81
C ARG A 249 -32.41 10.81 20.56
N SER A 250 -33.10 9.79 21.07
CA SER A 250 -34.39 9.80 21.78
C SER A 250 -35.61 10.52 21.19
N SER A 251 -36.64 9.71 20.94
CA SER A 251 -38.05 9.89 21.32
C SER A 251 -38.74 8.57 20.92
N SER A 252 -39.35 7.75 21.77
CA SER A 252 -40.09 7.94 23.02
C SER A 252 -40.09 6.61 23.77
#